data_AF-A0A532TPU0-F1
#
_entry.id   AF-A0A532TPU0-F1
#
_cell.length_a   1.000
_cell.length_b   1.000
_cell.length_c   1.000
_cell.angle_alpha   90.00
_cell.angle_beta   90.00
_cell.angle_gamma   90.00
#
_symmetry.space_group_name_H-M   'P 1'
#
loop_
_entity.id
_entity.type
_entity.pdbx_description
1 polymer ?
#
loop_
_entity_poly.entity_id
_entity_poly.type
_entity_poly.pdbx_seq_one_letter_code
_entity_poly.pdbx_strand_id
1 'polypeptide(L)'
;MSEYQETDKAMRVMAVVGGIISLVEAIMILVGLGLMPYGFGILSGVFGLILALVGIFLGIKPIHYTPFILGAIGVVLIVFAVLIGGIIILLAAFFGLIS
;
A
#
# COMPACT_ATOMS: atom_id res chain seq x y z
N MET A 1 13.09 -3.28 23.95
CA MET A 1 11.77 -3.75 23.46
C MET A 1 12.00 -5.12 22.86
N SER A 2 11.03 -6.03 22.85
CA SER A 2 11.24 -7.30 22.11
C SER A 2 11.29 -6.99 20.62
N GLU A 3 12.17 -7.67 19.88
CA GLU A 3 12.36 -7.50 18.43
C GLU A 3 11.02 -7.60 17.65
N TYR A 4 10.16 -8.51 18.10
CA TYR A 4 8.77 -8.66 17.66
C TYR A 4 7.93 -7.37 17.69
N GLN A 5 8.09 -6.53 18.72
CA GLN A 5 7.36 -5.26 18.83
C GLN A 5 7.92 -4.17 17.91
N GLU A 6 9.20 -4.25 17.54
CA GLU A 6 9.83 -3.29 16.65
C GLU A 6 9.45 -3.58 15.19
N THR A 7 9.39 -4.85 14.80
CA THR A 7 8.97 -5.28 13.46
C THR A 7 7.48 -4.97 13.20
N ASP A 8 6.59 -5.17 14.18
CA ASP A 8 5.17 -4.79 14.06
C ASP A 8 5.00 -3.27 13.89
N LYS A 9 5.76 -2.46 14.65
CA LYS A 9 5.78 -1.00 14.46
C LYS A 9 6.29 -0.62 13.07
N ALA A 10 7.34 -1.27 12.59
CA ALA A 10 7.89 -1.01 11.27
C ALA A 10 6.86 -1.30 10.17
N MET A 11 6.19 -2.47 10.21
CA MET A 11 5.08 -2.78 9.30
C MET A 11 4.05 -1.67 9.28
N ARG A 12 3.56 -1.26 10.45
CA ARG A 12 2.48 -0.26 10.55
C ARG A 12 2.88 1.08 9.96
N VAL A 13 4.09 1.55 10.26
CA VAL A 13 4.61 2.80 9.71
C VAL A 13 4.74 2.70 8.19
N MET A 14 5.31 1.60 7.68
CA MET A 14 5.45 1.39 6.23
C MET A 14 4.09 1.28 5.53
N ALA A 15 3.10 0.63 6.13
CA ALA A 15 1.74 0.54 5.58
C ALA A 15 1.08 1.92 5.45
N VAL A 16 1.23 2.78 6.47
CA VAL A 16 0.73 4.16 6.42
C VAL A 16 1.46 4.99 5.38
N VAL A 17 2.79 4.97 5.37
CA VAL A 17 3.61 5.74 4.42
C VAL A 17 3.37 5.27 2.98
N GLY A 18 3.40 3.96 2.75
CA GLY A 18 3.10 3.36 1.45
C GLY A 18 1.68 3.63 0.99
N GLY A 19 0.71 3.63 1.91
CA GLY A 19 -0.66 4.04 1.63
C GLY A 19 -0.79 5.50 1.22
N ILE A 20 -0.11 6.43 1.89
CA ILE A 20 -0.10 7.85 1.51
C ILE A 20 0.52 8.05 0.12
N ILE A 21 1.65 7.39 -0.16
CA ILE A 21 2.30 7.47 -1.48
C ILE A 21 1.38 6.88 -2.56
N SER A 22 0.74 5.74 -2.27
CA SER A 22 -0.23 5.12 -3.18
C SER A 22 -1.40 6.06 -3.48
N LEU A 23 -1.87 6.81 -2.47
CA LEU A 23 -2.94 7.78 -2.61
C LEU A 23 -2.53 8.93 -3.54
N VAL A 24 -1.31 9.46 -3.38
CA VAL A 24 -0.76 10.49 -4.27
C VAL A 24 -0.62 9.97 -5.70
N GLU A 25 -0.03 8.79 -5.89
CA GLU A 25 0.10 8.15 -7.21
C GLU A 25 -1.26 7.93 -7.88
N ALA A 26 -2.25 7.46 -7.11
CA ALA A 26 -3.61 7.26 -7.62
C ALA A 26 -4.25 8.58 -8.09
N ILE A 27 -4.06 9.69 -7.35
CA ILE A 27 -4.51 11.02 -7.77
C ILE A 27 -3.77 11.45 -9.05
N MET A 28 -2.45 11.24 -9.12
CA MET A 28 -1.66 11.55 -10.31
C MET A 28 -2.17 10.81 -11.55
N ILE A 29 -2.53 9.53 -11.40
CA ILE A 29 -3.16 8.75 -12.49
C ILE A 29 -4.49 9.38 -12.93
N LEU A 30 -5.35 9.81 -11.99
CA LEU A 30 -6.64 10.42 -12.30
C LEU A 30 -6.51 11.74 -13.09
N VAL A 31 -5.44 12.51 -12.85
CA VAL A 31 -5.17 13.76 -13.58
C VAL A 31 -4.31 13.55 -14.84
N GLY A 32 -4.03 12.30 -15.22
CA GLY A 32 -3.26 11.97 -16.43
C GLY A 32 -1.75 12.14 -16.29
N LEU A 33 -1.24 12.26 -15.05
CA LEU A 33 0.19 12.39 -14.72
C LEU A 33 0.77 11.10 -14.10
N GLY A 34 0.14 9.95 -14.35
CA GLY A 34 0.60 8.66 -13.84
C GLY A 34 2.02 8.32 -14.32
N LEU A 35 2.78 7.61 -13.48
CA LEU A 35 4.18 7.24 -13.78
C LEU A 35 4.30 6.20 -14.90
N MET A 36 3.25 5.41 -15.16
CA MET A 36 3.25 4.38 -16.20
C MET A 36 2.25 4.70 -17.32
N PRO A 37 2.64 4.49 -18.59
CA PRO A 37 1.76 4.70 -19.73
C PRO A 37 0.68 3.61 -19.90
N TYR A 38 0.77 2.49 -19.16
CA TYR A 38 -0.09 1.32 -19.31
C TYR A 38 -1.08 1.08 -18.14
N GLY A 39 -1.47 2.14 -17.43
CA GLY A 39 -2.55 2.05 -16.44
C GLY A 39 -3.92 1.91 -17.10
N PHE A 40 -4.89 1.33 -16.38
CA PHE A 40 -6.31 1.31 -16.78
C PHE A 40 -6.98 2.70 -16.65
N GLY A 41 -6.20 3.78 -16.79
CA GLY A 41 -6.60 5.18 -16.68
C GLY A 41 -7.36 5.47 -15.39
N ILE A 42 -8.59 5.98 -15.55
CA ILE A 42 -9.47 6.34 -14.44
C ILE A 42 -9.72 5.14 -13.51
N LEU A 43 -9.84 3.93 -14.05
CA LEU A 43 -10.12 2.74 -13.26
C LEU A 43 -8.96 2.44 -12.29
N SER A 44 -7.73 2.51 -12.79
CA SER A 44 -6.51 2.42 -11.97
C SER A 44 -6.48 3.46 -10.85
N GLY A 45 -6.83 4.72 -11.16
CA GLY A 45 -6.85 5.80 -10.17
C GLY A 45 -7.91 5.60 -9.09
N VAL A 46 -9.14 5.21 -9.45
CA VAL A 46 -10.23 4.99 -8.49
C VAL A 46 -9.94 3.78 -7.59
N PHE A 47 -9.52 2.65 -8.16
CA PHE A 47 -9.15 1.48 -7.36
C PHE A 47 -7.92 1.76 -6.49
N GLY A 48 -6.93 2.46 -7.05
CA GLY A 48 -5.75 2.90 -6.31
C GLY A 48 -6.09 3.73 -5.08
N LEU A 49 -7.03 4.68 -5.20
CA LEU A 49 -7.51 5.47 -4.07
C LEU A 49 -8.15 4.61 -2.97
N ILE A 50 -9.05 3.71 -3.35
CA ILE A 50 -9.76 2.85 -2.39
C ILE A 50 -8.75 1.97 -1.65
N LEU A 51 -7.86 1.31 -2.37
CA LEU A 51 -6.87 0.41 -1.81
C LEU A 51 -5.82 1.14 -0.97
N ALA A 52 -5.42 2.35 -1.37
CA ALA A 52 -4.52 3.20 -0.59
C ALA A 52 -5.14 3.55 0.78
N LEU A 53 -6.42 3.94 0.81
CA LEU A 53 -7.14 4.22 2.05
C LEU A 53 -7.21 2.98 2.96
N VAL A 54 -7.52 1.82 2.38
CA VAL A 54 -7.53 0.55 3.13
C VAL A 54 -6.15 0.25 3.72
N GLY A 55 -5.08 0.42 2.95
CA GLY A 55 -3.70 0.25 3.44
C GLY A 55 -3.36 1.17 4.62
N ILE A 56 -3.77 2.45 4.55
CA ILE A 56 -3.59 3.42 5.65
C ILE A 56 -4.34 2.96 6.90
N PHE A 57 -5.63 2.61 6.77
CA PHE A 57 -6.43 2.19 7.91
C PHE A 57 -5.88 0.93 8.58
N LEU A 58 -5.40 -0.03 7.78
CA LEU A 58 -4.75 -1.24 8.29
C LEU A 58 -3.43 -0.94 9.01
N GLY A 59 -2.64 0.04 8.55
CA GLY A 59 -1.44 0.49 9.27
C GLY A 59 -1.77 1.16 10.61
N ILE A 60 -2.80 2.02 10.64
CA ILE A 60 -3.25 2.71 11.86
C ILE A 60 -3.80 1.71 12.87
N LYS A 61 -4.68 0.81 12.44
CA LYS A 61 -5.33 -0.18 13.30
C LYS A 61 -5.21 -1.57 12.68
N PRO A 62 -4.10 -2.28 12.92
CA PRO A 62 -3.90 -3.61 12.38
C PRO A 62 -4.86 -4.61 13.03
N ILE A 63 -5.35 -5.52 12.19
CA ILE A 63 -6.05 -6.76 12.54
C ILE A 63 -5.11 -7.97 12.37
N HIS A 64 -5.52 -9.14 12.84
CA HIS A 64 -4.70 -10.36 12.80
C HIS A 64 -4.16 -10.71 11.39
N TYR A 65 -4.96 -10.48 10.35
CA TYR A 65 -4.60 -10.80 8.96
C TYR A 65 -3.97 -9.63 8.19
N THR A 66 -3.59 -8.54 8.87
CA THR A 66 -3.05 -7.32 8.23
C THR A 66 -1.90 -7.60 7.27
N PRO A 67 -0.87 -8.38 7.63
CA PRO A 67 0.26 -8.61 6.73
C PRO A 67 -0.18 -9.24 5.40
N PHE A 68 -1.07 -10.24 5.45
CA PHE A 68 -1.56 -10.92 4.25
C PHE A 68 -2.43 -9.99 3.38
N ILE A 69 -3.29 -9.18 4.02
CA ILE A 69 -4.13 -8.21 3.31
C ILE A 69 -3.28 -7.11 2.67
N LEU A 70 -2.27 -6.58 3.37
CA LEU A 70 -1.32 -5.63 2.80
C LEU A 70 -0.57 -6.25 1.62
N GLY A 71 -0.18 -7.52 1.71
CA GLY A 71 0.47 -8.24 0.60
C GLY A 71 -0.40 -8.28 -0.65
N ALA A 72 -1.68 -8.66 -0.49
CA ALA A 72 -2.64 -8.66 -1.60
C ALA A 72 -2.85 -7.25 -2.17
N ILE A 73 -3.01 -6.24 -1.30
CA ILE A 73 -3.18 -4.84 -1.72
C ILE A 73 -1.97 -4.36 -2.52
N GLY A 74 -0.75 -4.63 -2.05
CA GLY A 74 0.47 -4.21 -2.71
C GLY A 74 0.60 -4.79 -4.13
N VAL A 75 0.29 -6.07 -4.31
CA VAL A 75 0.26 -6.70 -5.65
C VAL A 75 -0.77 -6.02 -6.54
N VAL A 76 -2.00 -5.84 -6.04
CA VAL A 76 -3.09 -5.24 -6.82
C VAL A 76 -2.75 -3.80 -7.21
N LEU A 77 -2.20 -3.00 -6.30
CA LEU A 77 -1.77 -1.62 -6.60
C LEU A 77 -0.76 -1.58 -7.76
N ILE A 78 0.24 -2.46 -7.75
CA ILE A 78 1.24 -2.55 -8.82
C ILE A 78 0.59 -2.92 -10.16
N VAL A 79 -0.32 -3.90 -10.17
CA VAL A 79 -1.06 -4.29 -11.38
C VAL A 79 -1.88 -3.12 -11.93
N PHE A 80 -2.41 -2.26 -11.06
CA PHE A 80 -3.14 -1.04 -11.42
C PHE A 80 -2.24 0.19 -11.63
N ALA A 81 -0.93 0.01 -11.82
CA ALA A 81 0.04 1.07 -12.10
C ALA A 81 0.30 2.07 -10.95
N VAL A 82 -0.03 1.70 -9.71
CA VAL A 82 0.38 2.40 -8.47
C VAL A 82 1.61 1.69 -7.92
N LEU A 83 2.79 2.19 -8.28
CA LEU A 83 4.04 1.45 -8.15
C LEU A 83 4.73 1.67 -6.81
N ILE A 84 5.15 2.90 -6.55
CA ILE A 84 6.03 3.19 -5.42
C ILE A 84 5.29 2.89 -4.13
N GLY A 85 4.04 3.33 -4.05
CA GLY A 85 3.17 3.02 -2.93
C GLY A 85 2.89 1.52 -2.79
N GLY A 86 2.62 0.83 -3.91
CA GLY A 86 2.40 -0.62 -3.94
C GLY A 86 3.61 -1.42 -3.45
N ILE A 87 4.81 -1.06 -3.87
CA ILE A 87 6.07 -1.70 -3.43
C ILE A 87 6.30 -1.49 -1.93
N ILE A 88 6.10 -0.27 -1.42
CA ILE A 88 6.26 0.01 0.02
C ILE A 88 5.24 -0.79 0.84
N ILE A 89 4.00 -0.93 0.36
CA ILE A 89 2.99 -1.77 0.99
C ILE A 89 3.38 -3.26 0.97
N LEU A 90 3.98 -3.77 -0.12
CA LEU A 90 4.52 -5.13 -0.16
C LEU A 90 5.65 -5.33 0.86
N LEU A 91 6.53 -4.35 1.00
CA LEU A 91 7.57 -4.39 2.04
C LEU A 91 6.93 -4.42 3.43
N ALA A 92 5.94 -3.57 3.69
CA ALA A 92 5.19 -3.57 4.94
C ALA A 92 4.61 -4.97 5.24
N ALA A 93 3.98 -5.60 4.25
CA ALA A 93 3.44 -6.95 4.35
C ALA A 93 4.54 -7.98 4.69
N PHE A 94 5.69 -7.91 4.02
CA PHE A 94 6.82 -8.79 4.30
C PHE A 94 7.31 -8.66 5.74
N PHE A 95 7.48 -7.44 6.24
CA PHE A 95 7.86 -7.20 7.63
C PHE A 95 6.81 -7.73 8.62
N GLY A 96 5.53 -7.57 8.31
CA GLY A 96 4.45 -8.10 9.15
C GLY A 96 4.34 -9.63 9.16
N LEU A 97 4.80 -10.31 8.11
CA LEU A 97 4.79 -11.78 8.04
C LEU A 97 5.95 -12.41 8.80
N ILE A 98 7.04 -11.67 9.00
CA ILE A 98 8.22 -12.14 9.75
C ILE A 98 8.25 -11.66 11.20
N SER A 99 7.34 -10.73 11.58
CA SER A 99 7.07 -10.36 12.98
C SER A 99 6.12 -11.36 13.61
#